data_AF-A0A956K6G5-F1
#
_entry.id   AF-A0A956K6G5-F1
#
_cell.length_a   1.000
_cell.length_b   1.000
_cell.length_c   1.000
_cell.angle_alpha   90.00
_cell.angle_beta   90.00
_cell.angle_gamma   90.00
#
_symmetry.space_group_name_H-M   'P 1'
#
loop_
_entity.id
_entity.type
_entity.pdbx_description
1 polymer ?
#
loop_
_entity_poly.entity_id
_entity_poly.type
_entity_poly.pdbx_seq_one_letter_code
_entity_poly.pdbx_strand_id
1 'polypeptide(L)'
;MNQDLSTTLARAFTALEAGDFDAVAAAVAAAREAGMDPDNANLLHLEALLAWATGEIDEAAGLFERALESKPDNPRIYIECAELQADLMDFDTCEHVLRSLLERDDLELGVELTAETLLLLAQSRLSHQDPDPEEALELLDQIDESIHDDPAWISVRAAALMGLERNDEGIALLAAAVEREDDAEAGSELLYQLGIAHRELGDEAAACEALFELRRRDLAHLEVDADAAIDADERDDLLRRLEDVLESLPDPILKLIATAPISVQRWVSEEQIRDGADPRTPVLFEGTPMLDEADGEELEEGKLDGIILFRDMLVAEIESDEEIAAVIAEALVEELERFFDIDGLVPGI
;
A
#
# COMPACT_ATOMS: atom_id res chain seq x y z
N MET A 1 -27.15 -28.42 -18.29
CA MET A 1 -25.72 -28.25 -18.56
C MET A 1 -25.30 -26.81 -18.28
N ASN A 2 -25.80 -25.79 -18.99
CA ASN A 2 -25.43 -24.38 -18.69
C ASN A 2 -25.73 -23.91 -17.26
N GLN A 3 -26.87 -24.28 -16.68
CA GLN A 3 -27.23 -23.90 -15.30
C GLN A 3 -26.38 -24.61 -14.23
N ASP A 4 -25.84 -25.78 -14.58
CA ASP A 4 -24.96 -26.56 -13.70
C ASP A 4 -23.58 -25.90 -13.67
N LEU A 5 -23.09 -25.47 -14.84
CA LEU A 5 -21.80 -24.82 -15.01
C LEU A 5 -21.75 -23.41 -14.42
N SER A 6 -22.81 -22.62 -14.55
CA SER A 6 -22.92 -21.32 -13.87
C SER A 6 -22.90 -21.46 -12.34
N THR A 7 -23.48 -22.55 -11.82
CA THR A 7 -23.45 -22.86 -10.39
C THR A 7 -22.05 -23.33 -9.95
N THR A 8 -21.35 -24.07 -10.80
CA THR A 8 -19.94 -24.46 -10.57
C THR A 8 -19.03 -23.23 -10.48
N LEU A 9 -19.14 -22.28 -11.42
CA LEU A 9 -18.36 -21.05 -11.38
C LEU A 9 -18.70 -20.18 -10.16
N ALA A 10 -19.99 -20.01 -9.84
CA ALA A 10 -20.39 -19.25 -8.65
C ALA A 10 -19.80 -19.83 -7.36
N ARG A 11 -19.76 -21.17 -7.23
CA ARG A 11 -19.11 -21.83 -6.10
C ARG A 11 -17.59 -21.67 -6.09
N ALA A 12 -16.98 -21.53 -7.26
CA ALA A 12 -15.55 -21.32 -7.38
C ALA A 12 -15.16 -19.91 -6.91
N PHE A 13 -15.96 -18.88 -7.20
CA PHE A 13 -15.74 -17.55 -6.61
C PHE A 13 -15.79 -17.58 -5.08
N THR A 14 -16.76 -18.29 -4.48
CA THR A 14 -16.79 -18.49 -3.02
C THR A 14 -15.59 -19.29 -2.50
N ALA A 15 -15.07 -20.25 -3.28
CA ALA A 15 -13.89 -21.01 -2.91
C ALA A 15 -12.62 -20.13 -2.95
N LEU A 16 -12.54 -19.22 -3.91
CA LEU A 16 -11.48 -18.24 -4.03
C LEU A 16 -11.46 -17.29 -2.82
N GLU A 17 -12.61 -16.74 -2.42
CA GLU A 17 -12.75 -15.93 -1.19
C GLU A 17 -12.31 -16.69 0.07
N ALA A 18 -12.41 -18.03 0.06
CA ALA A 18 -11.99 -18.89 1.16
C ALA A 18 -10.53 -19.36 1.06
N GLY A 19 -9.77 -18.93 0.05
CA GLY A 19 -8.40 -19.37 -0.22
C GLY A 19 -8.26 -20.83 -0.65
N ASP A 20 -9.36 -21.49 -1.05
CA ASP A 20 -9.35 -22.88 -1.53
C ASP A 20 -9.02 -22.93 -3.03
N PHE A 21 -7.77 -22.59 -3.36
CA PHE A 21 -7.26 -22.54 -4.73
C PHE A 21 -7.35 -23.88 -5.45
N ASP A 22 -7.25 -25.00 -4.72
CA ASP A 22 -7.45 -26.35 -5.25
C ASP A 22 -8.88 -26.55 -5.77
N ALA A 23 -9.88 -26.08 -5.02
CA ALA A 23 -11.28 -26.13 -5.44
C ALA A 23 -11.56 -25.21 -6.64
N VAL A 24 -10.92 -24.05 -6.70
CA VAL A 24 -11.01 -23.13 -7.85
C VAL A 24 -10.43 -23.80 -9.10
N ALA A 25 -9.21 -24.34 -9.02
CA ALA A 25 -8.55 -25.04 -10.12
C ALA A 25 -9.37 -26.25 -10.61
N ALA A 26 -9.97 -27.02 -9.68
CA ALA A 26 -10.84 -28.13 -10.02
C ALA A 26 -12.12 -27.66 -10.75
N ALA A 27 -12.70 -26.53 -10.35
CA ALA A 27 -13.86 -25.95 -11.00
C ALA A 27 -13.55 -25.46 -12.42
N VAL A 28 -12.40 -24.80 -12.61
CA VAL A 28 -11.88 -24.39 -13.93
C VAL A 28 -11.68 -25.60 -14.84
N ALA A 29 -11.01 -26.65 -14.35
CA ALA A 29 -10.80 -27.88 -15.11
C ALA A 29 -12.12 -28.54 -15.51
N ALA A 30 -13.08 -28.63 -14.58
CA ALA A 30 -14.40 -29.17 -14.85
C ALA A 30 -15.19 -28.34 -15.89
N ALA A 31 -15.06 -27.00 -15.86
CA ALA A 31 -15.66 -26.11 -16.84
C ALA A 31 -15.11 -26.37 -18.25
N ARG A 32 -13.79 -26.50 -18.38
CA ARG A 32 -13.12 -26.84 -19.65
C ARG A 32 -13.51 -28.23 -20.17
N GLU A 33 -13.54 -29.25 -19.30
CA GLU A 33 -13.97 -30.61 -19.68
C GLU A 33 -15.43 -30.67 -20.12
N ALA A 34 -16.29 -29.84 -19.53
CA ALA A 34 -17.69 -29.69 -19.93
C ALA A 34 -17.86 -28.95 -21.27
N GLY A 35 -16.77 -28.47 -21.87
CA GLY A 35 -16.76 -27.78 -23.16
C GLY A 35 -17.27 -26.33 -23.07
N MET A 36 -17.08 -25.67 -21.92
CA MET A 36 -17.28 -24.22 -21.83
C MET A 36 -16.39 -23.51 -22.85
N ASP A 37 -16.89 -22.42 -23.41
CA ASP A 37 -16.12 -21.58 -24.30
C ASP A 37 -14.86 -21.08 -23.57
N PRO A 38 -13.64 -21.34 -24.08
CA PRO A 38 -12.40 -20.84 -23.48
C PRO A 38 -12.31 -19.30 -23.45
N ASP A 39 -13.12 -18.61 -24.27
CA ASP A 39 -13.22 -17.15 -24.27
C ASP A 39 -14.47 -16.65 -23.52
N ASN A 40 -15.08 -17.50 -22.69
CA ASN A 40 -16.15 -17.07 -21.79
C ASN A 40 -15.58 -16.14 -20.71
N ALA A 41 -16.09 -14.90 -20.64
CA ALA A 41 -15.59 -13.90 -19.71
C ALA A 41 -15.56 -14.35 -18.24
N ASN A 42 -16.57 -15.06 -17.75
CA ASN A 42 -16.61 -15.52 -16.35
C ASN A 42 -15.61 -16.66 -16.07
N LEU A 43 -15.30 -17.47 -17.07
CA LEU A 43 -14.25 -18.50 -16.95
C LEU A 43 -12.88 -17.84 -16.94
N LEU A 44 -12.62 -16.92 -17.88
CA LEU A 44 -11.38 -16.16 -17.94
C LEU A 44 -11.15 -15.33 -16.68
N HIS A 45 -12.21 -14.72 -16.15
CA HIS A 45 -12.21 -13.98 -14.90
C HIS A 45 -11.77 -14.85 -13.72
N LEU A 46 -12.36 -16.04 -13.57
CA LEU A 46 -11.98 -16.98 -12.51
C LEU A 46 -10.54 -17.48 -12.65
N GLU A 47 -10.09 -17.71 -13.89
CA GLU A 47 -8.70 -18.09 -14.18
C GLU A 47 -7.74 -16.94 -13.85
N ALA A 48 -8.10 -15.69 -14.19
CA ALA A 48 -7.31 -14.50 -13.90
C ALA A 48 -7.14 -14.29 -12.40
N LEU A 49 -8.23 -14.42 -11.65
CA LEU A 49 -8.21 -14.32 -10.19
C LEU A 49 -7.39 -15.43 -9.52
N LEU A 50 -7.46 -16.66 -10.04
CA LEU A 50 -6.63 -17.75 -9.54
C LEU A 50 -5.15 -17.43 -9.78
N ALA A 51 -4.78 -17.06 -11.01
CA ALA A 51 -3.41 -16.70 -11.37
C ALA A 51 -2.89 -15.52 -10.54
N TRP A 52 -3.73 -14.51 -10.29
CA TRP A 52 -3.37 -13.38 -9.45
C TRP A 52 -3.09 -13.84 -8.01
N ALA A 53 -3.99 -14.62 -7.41
CA ALA A 53 -3.84 -15.13 -6.05
C ALA A 53 -2.66 -16.09 -5.87
N THR A 54 -2.18 -16.74 -6.94
CA THR A 54 -0.99 -17.60 -6.93
C THR A 54 0.29 -16.91 -7.43
N GLY A 55 0.24 -15.60 -7.68
CA GLY A 55 1.40 -14.78 -8.02
C GLY A 55 1.82 -14.84 -9.50
N GLU A 56 1.05 -15.48 -10.37
CA GLU A 56 1.25 -15.42 -11.83
C GLU A 56 0.64 -14.14 -12.43
N ILE A 57 1.17 -12.99 -12.01
CA ILE A 57 0.65 -11.65 -12.31
C ILE A 57 0.51 -11.37 -13.82
N ASP A 58 1.53 -11.71 -14.62
CA ASP A 58 1.49 -11.54 -16.09
C ASP A 58 0.38 -12.38 -16.74
N GLU A 59 0.12 -13.58 -16.23
CA GLU A 59 -0.94 -14.45 -16.73
C GLU A 59 -2.31 -13.90 -16.35
N ALA A 60 -2.46 -13.42 -15.12
CA ALA A 60 -3.68 -12.77 -14.65
C ALA A 60 -4.06 -11.57 -15.53
N ALA A 61 -3.11 -10.68 -15.80
CA ALA A 61 -3.33 -9.51 -16.66
C ALA A 61 -3.82 -9.91 -18.06
N GLY A 62 -3.15 -10.87 -18.70
CA GLY A 62 -3.55 -11.35 -20.03
C GLY A 62 -4.92 -12.06 -20.06
N LEU A 63 -5.32 -12.70 -18.95
CA LEU A 63 -6.64 -13.33 -18.83
C LEU A 63 -7.76 -12.28 -18.64
N PHE A 64 -7.52 -11.25 -17.84
CA PHE A 64 -8.45 -10.12 -17.69
C PHE A 64 -8.64 -9.37 -19.01
N GLU A 65 -7.57 -9.04 -19.72
CA GLU A 65 -7.65 -8.39 -21.05
C GLU A 65 -8.55 -9.19 -22.00
N ARG A 66 -8.33 -10.51 -22.08
CA ARG A 66 -9.16 -11.41 -22.90
C ARG A 66 -10.60 -11.46 -22.44
N ALA A 67 -10.87 -11.42 -21.14
CA ALA A 67 -12.24 -11.40 -20.63
C ALA A 67 -12.98 -10.13 -21.10
N LEU A 68 -12.29 -8.99 -21.06
CA LEU A 68 -12.83 -7.68 -21.46
C LEU A 68 -13.06 -7.53 -22.97
N GLU A 69 -12.36 -8.29 -23.83
CA GLU A 69 -12.60 -8.30 -25.30
C GLU A 69 -14.06 -8.59 -25.66
N SER A 70 -14.73 -9.39 -24.83
CA SER A 70 -16.14 -9.78 -25.01
C SER A 70 -17.15 -8.73 -24.53
N LYS A 71 -16.68 -7.65 -23.90
CA LYS A 71 -17.49 -6.64 -23.18
C LYS A 71 -18.47 -7.27 -22.20
N PRO A 72 -17.97 -7.89 -21.12
CA PRO A 72 -18.81 -8.65 -20.22
C PRO A 72 -19.89 -7.79 -19.56
N ASP A 73 -21.03 -8.42 -19.26
CA ASP A 73 -22.11 -7.76 -18.51
C ASP A 73 -21.84 -7.74 -16.99
N ASN A 74 -20.74 -8.34 -16.54
CA ASN A 74 -20.34 -8.36 -15.15
C ASN A 74 -19.36 -7.20 -14.86
N PRO A 75 -19.80 -6.12 -14.18
CA PRO A 75 -18.95 -4.97 -13.88
C PRO A 75 -17.74 -5.30 -13.00
N ARG A 76 -17.83 -6.35 -12.18
CA ARG A 76 -16.74 -6.78 -11.28
C ARG A 76 -15.47 -7.16 -12.05
N ILE A 77 -15.60 -7.69 -13.27
CA ILE A 77 -14.45 -8.05 -14.13
C ILE A 77 -13.62 -6.82 -14.48
N TYR A 78 -14.27 -5.67 -14.67
CA TYR A 78 -13.60 -4.41 -14.99
C TYR A 78 -12.90 -3.85 -13.77
N ILE A 79 -13.56 -3.83 -12.61
CA ILE A 79 -13.00 -3.30 -11.36
C ILE A 79 -11.77 -4.11 -10.96
N GLU A 80 -11.87 -5.43 -10.88
CA GLU A 80 -10.73 -6.27 -10.48
C GLU A 80 -9.60 -6.28 -11.53
N CYS A 81 -9.92 -6.12 -12.81
CA CYS A 81 -8.89 -5.87 -13.82
C CYS A 81 -8.18 -4.56 -13.53
N ALA A 82 -8.90 -3.49 -13.20
CA ALA A 82 -8.31 -2.18 -12.92
C ALA A 82 -7.49 -2.19 -11.62
N GLU A 83 -7.93 -2.90 -10.59
CA GLU A 83 -7.19 -3.13 -9.34
C GLU A 83 -5.84 -3.79 -9.64
N LEU A 84 -5.82 -4.89 -10.41
CA LEU A 84 -4.58 -5.54 -10.82
C LEU A 84 -3.65 -4.58 -11.60
N GLN A 85 -4.20 -3.71 -12.45
CA GLN A 85 -3.38 -2.74 -13.19
C GLN A 85 -2.83 -1.64 -12.27
N ALA A 86 -3.59 -1.22 -11.25
CA ALA A 86 -3.12 -0.28 -10.24
C ALA A 86 -1.98 -0.89 -9.41
N ASP A 87 -2.07 -2.17 -9.03
CA ASP A 87 -1.00 -2.91 -8.35
C ASP A 87 0.28 -3.02 -9.19
N LEU A 88 0.11 -3.11 -10.52
CA LEU A 88 1.20 -3.07 -11.50
C LEU A 88 1.73 -1.66 -11.77
N MET A 89 1.16 -0.63 -11.13
CA MET A 89 1.40 0.79 -11.39
C MET A 89 1.12 1.21 -12.85
N ASP A 90 0.35 0.41 -13.60
CA ASP A 90 -0.18 0.77 -14.92
C ASP A 90 -1.49 1.55 -14.75
N PHE A 91 -1.33 2.76 -14.23
CA PHE A 91 -2.45 3.68 -13.98
C PHE A 91 -3.16 4.08 -15.29
N ASP A 92 -2.46 4.15 -16.42
CA ASP A 92 -3.06 4.41 -17.74
C ASP A 92 -4.11 3.34 -18.09
N THR A 93 -3.76 2.05 -17.94
CA THR A 93 -4.67 0.94 -18.22
C THR A 93 -5.79 0.87 -17.17
N CYS A 94 -5.47 1.06 -15.89
CA CYS A 94 -6.46 1.15 -14.80
C CYS A 94 -7.56 2.18 -15.13
N GLU A 95 -7.15 3.42 -15.42
CA GLU A 95 -8.07 4.50 -15.79
C GLU A 95 -8.91 4.15 -17.03
N HIS A 96 -8.27 3.58 -18.05
CA HIS A 96 -8.96 3.20 -19.29
C HIS A 96 -10.07 2.19 -19.02
N VAL A 97 -9.80 1.15 -18.23
CA VAL A 97 -10.75 0.09 -17.91
C VAL A 97 -11.93 0.65 -17.10
N LEU A 98 -11.67 1.45 -16.06
CA LEU A 98 -12.72 2.03 -15.21
C LEU A 98 -13.62 3.00 -15.98
N ARG A 99 -13.03 3.87 -16.81
CA ARG A 99 -13.82 4.78 -17.68
C ARG A 99 -14.65 3.98 -18.69
N SER A 100 -14.09 2.91 -19.25
CA SER A 100 -14.84 2.04 -20.16
C SER A 100 -16.05 1.39 -19.49
N LEU A 101 -15.96 1.06 -18.19
CA LEU A 101 -17.09 0.57 -17.39
C LEU A 101 -18.14 1.67 -17.19
N LEU A 102 -17.73 2.88 -16.81
CA LEU A 102 -18.65 4.01 -16.60
C LEU A 102 -19.38 4.46 -17.88
N GLU A 103 -18.80 4.20 -19.06
CA GLU A 103 -19.43 4.44 -20.36
C GLU A 103 -20.46 3.37 -20.77
N ARG A 104 -20.63 2.29 -19.98
CA ARG A 104 -21.59 1.20 -20.27
C ARG A 104 -23.02 1.57 -19.86
N ASP A 105 -23.71 2.31 -20.73
CA ASP A 105 -25.13 2.69 -20.54
C ASP A 105 -26.09 1.50 -20.35
N ASP A 106 -25.67 0.30 -20.74
CA ASP A 106 -26.43 -0.94 -20.63
C ASP A 106 -26.17 -1.72 -19.34
N LEU A 107 -25.25 -1.25 -18.49
CA LEU A 107 -25.03 -1.77 -17.14
C LEU A 107 -25.62 -0.79 -16.11
N GLU A 108 -26.46 -1.32 -15.22
CA GLU A 108 -26.95 -0.56 -14.07
C GLU A 108 -26.00 -0.78 -12.90
N LEU A 109 -25.13 0.21 -12.64
CA LEU A 109 -24.25 0.21 -11.47
C LEU A 109 -25.04 0.71 -10.25
N GLY A 110 -24.98 -0.06 -9.15
CA GLY A 110 -25.50 0.38 -7.86
C GLY A 110 -24.59 1.42 -7.22
N VAL A 111 -25.09 2.12 -6.20
CA VAL A 111 -24.35 3.19 -5.49
C VAL A 111 -22.97 2.72 -5.03
N GLU A 112 -22.89 1.55 -4.42
CA GLU A 112 -21.65 0.97 -3.89
C GLU A 112 -20.62 0.73 -5.00
N LEU A 113 -21.04 0.10 -6.10
CA LEU A 113 -20.16 -0.22 -7.23
C LEU A 113 -19.71 1.03 -8.00
N THR A 114 -20.59 2.03 -8.11
CA THR A 114 -20.24 3.34 -8.67
C THR A 114 -19.22 4.05 -7.78
N ALA A 115 -19.41 4.03 -6.46
CA ALA A 115 -18.47 4.62 -5.52
C ALA A 115 -17.09 3.95 -5.60
N GLU A 116 -17.04 2.63 -5.57
CA GLU A 116 -15.81 1.84 -5.73
C GLU A 116 -15.06 2.18 -7.03
N THR A 117 -15.78 2.23 -8.16
CA THR A 117 -15.20 2.57 -9.47
C THR A 117 -14.62 4.00 -9.49
N LEU A 118 -15.34 4.97 -8.93
CA LEU A 118 -14.91 6.37 -8.89
C LEU A 118 -13.77 6.59 -7.88
N LEU A 119 -13.77 5.87 -6.76
CA LEU A 119 -12.68 5.91 -5.77
C LEU A 119 -11.38 5.40 -6.36
N LEU A 120 -11.41 4.22 -6.98
CA LEU A 120 -10.22 3.65 -7.61
C LEU A 120 -9.72 4.52 -8.77
N LEU A 121 -10.63 5.11 -9.54
CA LEU A 121 -10.26 6.04 -10.61
C LEU A 121 -9.61 7.32 -10.04
N ALA A 122 -10.17 7.90 -8.98
CA ALA A 122 -9.60 9.07 -8.32
C ALA A 122 -8.22 8.77 -7.70
N GLN A 123 -8.07 7.61 -7.06
CA GLN A 123 -6.79 7.13 -6.54
C GLN A 123 -5.76 6.97 -7.66
N SER A 124 -6.14 6.33 -8.78
CA SER A 124 -5.30 6.19 -9.96
C SER A 124 -4.85 7.56 -10.52
N ARG A 125 -5.73 8.58 -10.53
CA ARG A 125 -5.34 9.95 -10.93
C ARG A 125 -4.33 10.60 -10.00
N LEU A 126 -4.37 10.30 -8.70
CA LEU A 126 -3.42 10.85 -7.73
C LEU A 126 -2.06 10.13 -7.78
N SER A 127 -2.05 8.83 -8.10
CA SER A 127 -0.83 8.01 -8.17
C SER A 127 -0.15 8.02 -9.55
N HIS A 128 -0.82 8.56 -10.58
CA HIS A 128 -0.26 8.68 -11.92
C HIS A 128 1.01 9.56 -11.94
N GLN A 129 1.91 9.33 -12.92
CA GLN A 129 3.14 10.13 -13.09
C GLN A 129 2.88 11.63 -13.32
N ASP A 130 1.70 11.96 -13.84
CA ASP A 130 1.18 13.31 -14.05
C ASP A 130 -0.13 13.43 -13.25
N PRO A 131 -0.04 13.66 -11.94
CA PRO A 131 -1.22 13.59 -11.07
C PRO A 131 -2.16 14.76 -11.33
N ASP A 132 -3.47 14.46 -11.35
CA ASP A 132 -4.53 15.46 -11.53
C ASP A 132 -5.48 15.47 -10.33
N PRO A 133 -5.10 16.17 -9.24
CA PRO A 133 -5.91 16.20 -8.02
C PRO A 133 -7.23 16.98 -8.20
N GLU A 134 -7.34 17.86 -9.21
CA GLU A 134 -8.60 18.52 -9.54
C GLU A 134 -9.58 17.51 -10.12
N GLU A 135 -9.16 16.71 -11.09
CA GLU A 135 -10.00 15.64 -11.64
C GLU A 135 -10.35 14.59 -10.58
N ALA A 136 -9.40 14.22 -9.71
CA ALA A 136 -9.68 13.32 -8.59
C ALA A 136 -10.82 13.86 -7.71
N LEU A 137 -10.82 15.16 -7.37
CA LEU A 137 -11.94 15.77 -6.64
C LEU A 137 -13.26 15.78 -7.44
N GLU A 138 -13.23 16.07 -8.73
CA GLU A 138 -14.43 16.02 -9.58
C GLU A 138 -15.05 14.61 -9.64
N LEU A 139 -14.22 13.57 -9.62
CA LEU A 139 -14.67 12.18 -9.53
C LEU A 139 -15.28 11.87 -8.17
N LEU A 140 -14.61 12.29 -7.08
CA LEU A 140 -15.09 12.08 -5.71
C LEU A 140 -16.40 12.83 -5.42
N ASP A 141 -16.62 14.00 -6.04
CA ASP A 141 -17.85 14.79 -5.92
C ASP A 141 -19.06 14.11 -6.61
N GLN A 142 -18.84 13.12 -7.47
CA GLN A 142 -19.91 12.31 -8.08
C GLN A 142 -20.36 11.15 -7.20
N ILE A 143 -19.58 10.81 -6.16
CA ILE A 143 -19.92 9.73 -5.23
C ILE A 143 -21.07 10.17 -4.33
N ASP A 144 -22.05 9.28 -4.15
CA ASP A 144 -23.24 9.53 -3.34
C ASP A 144 -22.86 9.92 -1.90
N GLU A 145 -23.58 10.90 -1.34
CA GLU A 145 -23.33 11.45 0.00
C GLU A 145 -23.39 10.36 1.10
N SER A 146 -24.09 9.25 0.87
CA SER A 146 -24.12 8.12 1.81
C SER A 146 -22.77 7.42 2.02
N ILE A 147 -21.78 7.66 1.16
CA ILE A 147 -20.44 7.09 1.24
C ILE A 147 -19.43 8.08 1.86
N HIS A 148 -19.80 9.34 2.12
CA HIS A 148 -18.82 10.36 2.54
C HIS A 148 -18.28 10.19 3.97
N ASP A 149 -18.89 9.31 4.75
CA ASP A 149 -18.36 8.88 6.06
C ASP A 149 -17.41 7.67 5.94
N ASP A 150 -17.21 7.12 4.74
CA ASP A 150 -16.31 5.99 4.48
C ASP A 150 -14.84 6.44 4.53
N PRO A 151 -13.97 5.76 5.31
CA PRO A 151 -12.56 6.10 5.42
C PRO A 151 -11.81 6.15 4.08
N ALA A 152 -12.11 5.27 3.13
CA ALA A 152 -11.42 5.28 1.83
C ALA A 152 -11.78 6.54 1.04
N TRP A 153 -13.04 6.97 1.06
CA TRP A 153 -13.43 8.24 0.43
C TRP A 153 -12.75 9.43 1.10
N ILE A 154 -12.70 9.43 2.43
CA ILE A 154 -12.06 10.48 3.23
C ILE A 154 -10.57 10.59 2.89
N SER A 155 -9.86 9.47 2.86
CA SER A 155 -8.43 9.41 2.55
C SER A 155 -8.12 9.95 1.16
N VAL A 156 -8.79 9.44 0.13
CA VAL A 156 -8.55 9.87 -1.26
C VAL A 156 -8.93 11.35 -1.45
N ARG A 157 -10.03 11.81 -0.82
CA ARG A 157 -10.41 13.22 -0.87
C ARG A 157 -9.43 14.12 -0.15
N ALA A 158 -8.95 13.72 1.02
CA ALA A 158 -7.95 14.48 1.74
C ALA A 158 -6.67 14.60 0.92
N ALA A 159 -6.17 13.51 0.33
CA ALA A 159 -5.01 13.51 -0.55
C ALA A 159 -5.19 14.46 -1.75
N ALA A 160 -6.35 14.44 -2.41
CA ALA A 160 -6.65 15.36 -3.51
C ALA A 160 -6.72 16.84 -3.05
N LEU A 161 -7.28 17.11 -1.86
CA LEU A 161 -7.25 18.46 -1.27
C LEU A 161 -5.83 18.94 -0.96
N MET A 162 -4.99 18.07 -0.41
CA MET A 162 -3.58 18.36 -0.15
C MET A 162 -2.82 18.67 -1.45
N GLY A 163 -3.03 17.86 -2.51
CA GLY A 163 -2.44 18.08 -3.83
C GLY A 163 -2.85 19.40 -4.50
N LEU A 164 -3.99 19.98 -4.12
CA LEU A 164 -4.46 21.30 -4.55
C LEU A 164 -4.05 22.44 -3.60
N GLU A 165 -3.16 22.17 -2.65
CA GLU A 165 -2.76 23.11 -1.58
C GLU A 165 -3.94 23.59 -0.70
N ARG A 166 -5.07 22.85 -0.70
CA ARG A 166 -6.25 23.10 0.14
C ARG A 166 -6.10 22.40 1.49
N ASN A 167 -4.94 22.61 2.11
CA ASN A 167 -4.44 21.82 3.24
C ASN A 167 -5.36 21.89 4.47
N ASP A 168 -5.89 23.08 4.77
CA ASP A 168 -6.83 23.27 5.88
C ASP A 168 -8.09 22.40 5.74
N GLU A 169 -8.57 22.19 4.50
CA GLU A 169 -9.75 21.36 4.23
C GLU A 169 -9.43 19.87 4.36
N GLY A 170 -8.28 19.42 3.83
CA GLY A 170 -7.84 18.03 3.93
C GLY A 170 -7.60 17.60 5.38
N ILE A 171 -6.87 18.42 6.15
CA ILE A 171 -6.61 18.17 7.57
C ILE A 171 -7.90 18.18 8.39
N ALA A 172 -8.80 19.14 8.15
CA ALA A 172 -10.08 19.19 8.86
C ALA A 172 -10.95 17.96 8.57
N LEU A 173 -10.90 17.44 7.33
CA LEU A 173 -11.61 16.22 6.95
C LEU A 173 -11.05 14.99 7.67
N LEU A 174 -9.73 14.79 7.64
CA LEU A 174 -9.05 13.69 8.34
C LEU A 174 -9.28 13.73 9.85
N ALA A 175 -9.09 14.89 10.48
CA ALA A 175 -9.29 15.06 11.92
C ALA A 175 -10.74 14.76 12.34
N ALA A 176 -11.72 15.21 11.55
CA ALA A 176 -13.13 14.94 11.81
C ALA A 176 -13.49 13.44 11.66
N ALA A 177 -12.78 12.72 10.80
CA ALA A 177 -12.94 11.29 10.59
C ALA A 177 -12.34 10.48 11.75
N VAL A 178 -11.10 10.80 12.15
CA VAL A 178 -10.41 10.17 13.30
C VAL A 178 -11.24 10.26 14.59
N GLU A 179 -11.95 11.37 14.82
CA GLU A 179 -12.82 11.54 15.99
C GLU A 179 -14.04 10.61 16.01
N ARG A 180 -14.49 10.14 14.84
CA ARG A 180 -15.71 9.34 14.67
C ARG A 180 -15.44 7.87 14.41
N GLU A 181 -14.25 7.54 13.92
CA GLU A 181 -13.91 6.18 13.51
C GLU A 181 -13.71 5.28 14.73
N ASP A 182 -14.55 4.24 14.81
CA ASP A 182 -14.56 3.24 15.87
C ASP A 182 -13.73 2.00 15.46
N ASP A 183 -13.52 1.79 14.15
CA ASP A 183 -12.63 0.76 13.63
C ASP A 183 -11.17 1.11 13.89
N ALA A 184 -10.44 0.18 14.49
CA ALA A 184 -9.07 0.45 14.92
C ALA A 184 -8.11 0.61 13.74
N GLU A 185 -8.30 -0.17 12.68
CA GLU A 185 -7.42 -0.21 11.52
C GLU A 185 -7.64 1.01 10.64
N ALA A 186 -8.88 1.27 10.25
CA ALA A 186 -9.23 2.47 9.49
C ALA A 186 -8.89 3.75 10.26
N GLY A 187 -9.13 3.77 11.57
CA GLY A 187 -8.78 4.91 12.40
C GLY A 187 -7.27 5.13 12.53
N SER A 188 -6.45 4.06 12.54
CA SER A 188 -4.99 4.17 12.49
C SER A 188 -4.51 4.70 11.14
N GLU A 189 -5.11 4.28 10.02
CA GLU A 189 -4.75 4.78 8.69
C GLU A 189 -5.03 6.28 8.54
N LEU A 190 -6.20 6.72 9.00
CA LEU A 190 -6.54 8.16 9.04
C LEU A 190 -5.59 8.97 9.93
N LEU A 191 -5.13 8.40 11.05
CA LEU A 191 -4.13 9.03 11.93
C LEU A 191 -2.76 9.13 11.27
N TYR A 192 -2.36 8.11 10.52
CA TYR A 192 -1.12 8.12 9.76
C TYR A 192 -1.14 9.26 8.74
N GLN A 193 -2.17 9.31 7.91
CA GLN A 193 -2.35 10.38 6.91
C GLN A 193 -2.40 11.78 7.54
N LEU A 194 -3.09 11.92 8.68
CA LEU A 194 -3.15 13.20 9.42
C LEU A 194 -1.76 13.61 9.95
N GLY A 195 -0.99 12.66 10.47
CA GLY A 195 0.37 12.89 10.96
C GLY A 195 1.32 13.34 9.84
N ILE A 196 1.30 12.65 8.70
CA ILE A 196 2.08 13.00 7.51
C ILE A 196 1.68 14.39 7.00
N ALA A 197 0.38 14.65 6.84
CA ALA A 197 -0.12 15.95 6.37
C ALA A 197 0.34 17.11 7.27
N HIS A 198 0.29 16.95 8.60
CA HIS A 198 0.82 17.97 9.51
C HIS A 198 2.33 18.18 9.38
N ARG A 199 3.08 17.10 9.19
CA ARG A 199 4.55 17.14 9.05
C ARG A 199 4.98 17.85 7.77
N GLU A 200 4.33 17.56 6.64
CA GLU A 200 4.58 18.25 5.36
C GLU A 200 4.37 19.77 5.44
N LEU A 201 3.44 20.21 6.28
CA LEU A 201 3.17 21.63 6.52
C LEU A 201 4.09 22.25 7.60
N GLY A 202 4.97 21.46 8.20
CA GLY A 202 5.87 21.88 9.27
C GLY A 202 5.18 22.08 10.63
N ASP A 203 3.95 21.59 10.82
CA ASP A 203 3.30 21.55 12.14
C ASP A 203 3.72 20.32 12.93
N GLU A 204 4.98 20.30 13.35
CA GLU A 204 5.59 19.15 14.03
C GLU A 204 4.86 18.78 15.33
N ALA A 205 4.24 19.75 16.01
CA ALA A 205 3.50 19.49 17.23
C ALA A 205 2.24 18.66 16.96
N ALA A 206 1.45 19.05 15.95
CA ALA A 206 0.26 18.31 15.54
C ALA A 206 0.61 16.96 14.89
N ALA A 207 1.68 16.92 14.09
CA ALA A 207 2.20 15.67 13.52
C ALA A 207 2.55 14.66 14.61
N CYS A 208 3.34 15.08 15.61
CA CYS A 208 3.69 14.24 16.75
C CYS A 208 2.44 13.76 17.53
N GLU A 209 1.42 14.62 17.72
CA GLU A 209 0.19 14.22 18.41
C GLU A 209 -0.52 13.08 17.68
N ALA A 210 -0.71 13.19 16.36
CA ALA A 210 -1.31 12.15 15.55
C ALA A 210 -0.47 10.87 15.52
N LEU A 211 0.86 10.98 15.32
CA LEU A 211 1.76 9.82 15.23
C LEU A 211 1.97 9.12 16.58
N PHE A 212 1.87 9.82 17.72
CA PHE A 212 1.85 9.17 19.04
C PHE A 212 0.54 8.42 19.29
N GLU A 213 -0.58 8.94 18.81
CA GLU A 213 -1.86 8.22 18.86
C GLU A 213 -1.80 6.96 18.02
N LEU A 214 -1.31 7.07 16.77
CA LEU A 214 -1.09 5.96 15.86
C LEU A 214 -0.23 4.87 16.51
N ARG A 215 0.97 5.24 16.98
CA ARG A 215 1.88 4.32 17.68
C ARG A 215 1.17 3.59 18.82
N ARG A 216 0.35 4.29 19.60
CA ARG A 216 -0.37 3.68 20.71
C ARG A 216 -1.42 2.68 20.24
N ARG A 217 -2.14 2.98 19.17
CA ARG A 217 -3.14 2.09 18.58
C ARG A 217 -2.48 0.85 17.98
N ASP A 218 -1.41 1.01 17.21
CA ASP A 218 -0.70 -0.10 16.58
C ASP A 218 -0.10 -1.05 17.63
N LEU A 219 0.58 -0.51 18.65
CA LEU A 219 1.09 -1.32 19.76
C LEU A 219 -0.02 -2.07 20.50
N ALA A 220 -1.18 -1.45 20.68
CA ALA A 220 -2.32 -2.10 21.32
C ALA A 220 -2.95 -3.18 20.44
N HIS A 221 -3.07 -2.93 19.13
CA HIS A 221 -3.62 -3.86 18.15
C HIS A 221 -2.73 -5.11 18.01
N LEU A 222 -1.42 -4.91 17.92
CA LEU A 222 -0.43 -5.98 17.79
C LEU A 222 -0.03 -6.62 19.14
N GLU A 223 -0.61 -6.17 20.25
CA GLU A 223 -0.29 -6.62 21.61
C GLU A 223 1.21 -6.50 21.97
N VAL A 224 1.88 -5.46 21.48
CA VAL A 224 3.32 -5.23 21.66
C VAL A 224 3.59 -4.34 22.88
N ASP A 225 4.42 -4.84 23.79
CA ASP A 225 5.05 -4.03 24.84
C ASP A 225 6.40 -3.51 24.34
N ALA A 226 6.45 -2.24 23.90
CA ALA A 226 7.65 -1.65 23.31
C ALA A 226 8.87 -1.62 24.27
N ASP A 227 8.65 -1.68 25.58
CA ASP A 227 9.72 -1.69 26.59
C ASP A 227 10.18 -3.11 26.95
N ALA A 228 9.49 -4.15 26.45
CA ALA A 228 9.85 -5.52 26.75
C ALA A 228 11.18 -5.90 26.09
N ALA A 229 12.00 -6.67 26.80
CA ALA A 229 13.24 -7.19 26.25
C ALA A 229 12.96 -8.11 25.04
N ILE A 230 13.81 -8.01 24.03
CA ILE A 230 13.88 -8.97 22.92
C ILE A 230 14.76 -10.13 23.38
N ASP A 231 14.38 -11.35 23.03
CA ASP A 231 15.19 -12.53 23.34
C ASP A 231 16.59 -12.40 22.72
N ALA A 232 17.61 -12.92 23.42
CA ALA A 232 18.99 -12.73 22.97
C ALA A 232 19.29 -13.47 21.66
N ASP A 233 18.75 -14.67 21.48
CA ASP A 233 18.98 -15.47 20.27
C ASP A 233 18.23 -14.87 19.08
N GLU A 234 17.00 -14.38 19.30
CA GLU A 234 16.20 -13.66 18.30
C GLU A 234 16.88 -12.35 17.85
N ARG A 235 17.34 -11.53 18.83
CA ARG A 235 18.06 -10.29 18.53
C ARG A 235 19.32 -10.57 17.72
N ASP A 236 20.11 -11.57 18.11
CA ASP A 236 21.35 -11.90 17.43
C ASP A 236 21.11 -12.50 16.02
N ASP A 237 19.93 -13.08 15.76
CA ASP A 237 19.50 -13.49 14.42
C ASP A 237 19.12 -12.30 13.53
N LEU A 238 18.29 -11.39 14.06
CA LEU A 238 17.87 -10.17 13.35
C LEU A 238 19.05 -9.27 12.99
N LEU A 239 20.01 -9.12 13.91
CA LEU A 239 21.25 -8.38 13.65
C LEU A 239 22.04 -9.02 12.49
N ARG A 240 22.15 -10.35 12.46
CA ARG A 240 22.84 -11.05 11.36
C ARG A 240 22.13 -10.83 10.03
N ARG A 241 20.80 -10.88 10.00
CA ARG A 241 20.01 -10.63 8.79
C ARG A 241 20.19 -9.20 8.29
N LEU A 242 20.20 -8.22 9.19
CA LEU A 242 20.52 -6.84 8.85
C LEU A 242 21.95 -6.72 8.30
N GLU A 243 22.95 -7.32 8.97
CA GLU A 243 24.34 -7.35 8.48
C GLU A 243 24.44 -7.94 7.07
N ASP A 244 23.79 -9.08 6.82
CA ASP A 244 23.80 -9.75 5.52
C ASP A 244 23.21 -8.84 4.41
N VAL A 245 22.12 -8.10 4.70
CA VAL A 245 21.55 -7.12 3.75
C VAL A 245 22.50 -5.95 3.54
N LEU A 246 23.06 -5.37 4.60
CA LEU A 246 24.02 -4.26 4.51
C LEU A 246 25.26 -4.65 3.68
N GLU A 247 25.80 -5.86 3.87
CA GLU A 247 26.95 -6.38 3.12
C GLU A 247 26.65 -6.63 1.63
N SER A 248 25.36 -6.77 1.28
CA SER A 248 24.93 -6.93 -0.11
C SER A 248 24.86 -5.60 -0.89
N LEU A 249 24.88 -4.46 -0.17
CA LEU A 249 24.75 -3.14 -0.79
C LEU A 249 26.00 -2.77 -1.63
N PRO A 250 25.84 -1.94 -2.67
CA PRO A 250 26.96 -1.49 -3.49
C PRO A 250 28.07 -0.78 -2.68
N ASP A 251 29.34 -1.00 -3.07
CA ASP A 251 30.53 -0.42 -2.44
C ASP A 251 30.43 1.09 -2.07
N PRO A 252 29.83 1.98 -2.89
CA PRO A 252 29.65 3.39 -2.52
C PRO A 252 28.74 3.57 -1.30
N ILE A 253 27.61 2.86 -1.26
CA ILE A 253 26.62 2.92 -0.18
C ILE A 253 27.19 2.28 1.09
N LEU A 254 27.82 1.11 0.95
CA LEU A 254 28.44 0.42 2.07
C LEU A 254 29.46 1.31 2.81
N LYS A 255 30.20 2.17 2.10
CA LYS A 255 31.14 3.11 2.73
C LYS A 255 30.48 4.19 3.59
N LEU A 256 29.24 4.57 3.27
CA LEU A 256 28.49 5.56 4.05
C LEU A 256 28.05 4.97 5.39
N ILE A 257 27.70 3.68 5.40
CA ILE A 257 27.00 3.06 6.53
C ILE A 257 27.85 2.06 7.34
N ALA A 258 28.95 1.55 6.79
CA ALA A 258 29.73 0.46 7.40
C ALA A 258 30.32 0.75 8.78
N THR A 259 30.41 2.02 9.19
CA THR A 259 30.90 2.39 10.53
C THR A 259 29.79 2.57 11.56
N ALA A 260 28.53 2.59 11.12
CA ALA A 260 27.40 2.80 12.00
C ALA A 260 27.14 1.54 12.85
N PRO A 261 27.02 1.67 14.18
CA PRO A 261 26.57 0.56 15.00
C PRO A 261 25.14 0.20 14.63
N ILE A 262 24.87 -1.11 14.57
CA ILE A 262 23.52 -1.64 14.37
C ILE A 262 22.90 -2.03 15.72
N SER A 263 21.58 -1.88 15.84
CA SER A 263 20.82 -2.31 17.01
C SER A 263 19.41 -2.77 16.64
N VAL A 264 18.74 -3.44 17.57
CA VAL A 264 17.34 -3.85 17.41
C VAL A 264 16.52 -3.26 18.55
N GLN A 265 15.41 -2.63 18.20
CA GLN A 265 14.38 -2.17 19.12
C GLN A 265 13.06 -2.86 18.78
N ARG A 266 12.08 -2.81 19.69
CA ARG A 266 10.76 -3.38 19.40
C ARG A 266 9.98 -2.50 18.45
N TRP A 267 9.94 -1.21 18.76
CA TRP A 267 9.16 -0.21 18.04
C TRP A 267 9.83 1.15 18.13
N VAL A 268 9.56 2.02 17.16
CA VAL A 268 9.99 3.42 17.16
C VAL A 268 9.50 4.09 18.44
N SER A 269 10.36 4.84 19.12
CA SER A 269 10.04 5.56 20.35
C SER A 269 9.39 6.92 20.08
N GLU A 270 8.71 7.49 21.08
CA GLU A 270 8.20 8.86 20.95
C GLU A 270 9.30 9.92 20.77
N GLU A 271 10.52 9.67 21.27
CA GLU A 271 11.64 10.59 21.06
C GLU A 271 12.06 10.56 19.58
N GLN A 272 12.19 9.38 19.00
CA GLN A 272 12.50 9.21 17.57
C GLN A 272 11.41 9.81 16.67
N ILE A 273 10.13 9.66 17.02
CA ILE A 273 9.04 10.30 16.28
C ILE A 273 9.16 11.83 16.32
N ARG A 274 9.54 12.44 17.45
CA ARG A 274 9.80 13.89 17.55
C ARG A 274 10.97 14.33 16.69
N ASP A 275 11.94 13.44 16.49
CA ASP A 275 13.11 13.67 15.66
C ASP A 275 12.84 13.37 14.16
N GLY A 276 11.58 13.10 13.80
CA GLY A 276 11.16 12.94 12.41
C GLY A 276 11.02 11.50 11.93
N ALA A 277 11.21 10.49 12.79
CA ALA A 277 10.99 9.10 12.41
C ALA A 277 9.50 8.83 12.12
N ASP A 278 9.25 7.97 11.13
CA ASP A 278 7.95 7.35 10.90
C ASP A 278 7.72 6.27 11.98
N PRO A 279 6.60 6.25 12.72
CA PRO A 279 6.31 5.19 13.69
C PRO A 279 6.18 3.78 13.11
N ARG A 280 5.96 3.63 11.79
CA ARG A 280 5.76 2.36 11.08
C ARG A 280 6.95 1.95 10.21
N THR A 281 8.11 2.61 10.34
CA THR A 281 9.30 2.15 9.61
C THR A 281 9.92 0.88 10.21
N PRO A 282 10.33 -0.11 9.39
CA PRO A 282 11.14 -1.23 9.84
C PRO A 282 12.59 -0.86 10.19
N VAL A 283 13.15 0.17 9.54
CA VAL A 283 14.56 0.57 9.69
C VAL A 283 14.68 2.09 9.85
N LEU A 284 15.49 2.53 10.80
CA LEU A 284 15.78 3.95 11.01
C LEU A 284 17.28 4.21 11.09
N PHE A 285 17.73 5.24 10.38
CA PHE A 285 19.04 5.86 10.53
C PHE A 285 18.98 6.93 11.62
N GLU A 286 19.75 6.70 12.68
CA GLU A 286 19.94 7.66 13.77
C GLU A 286 21.14 8.55 13.44
N GLY A 287 20.99 9.86 13.60
CA GLY A 287 22.08 10.82 13.40
C GLY A 287 21.62 12.15 12.81
N THR A 288 22.55 12.88 12.20
CA THR A 288 22.24 14.12 11.49
C THR A 288 22.16 13.82 9.99
N PRO A 289 20.98 13.93 9.36
CA PRO A 289 20.84 13.71 7.92
C PRO A 289 21.62 14.77 7.14
N MET A 290 22.02 14.42 5.92
CA MET A 290 22.57 15.37 4.97
C MET A 290 21.47 16.35 4.57
N LEU A 291 21.73 17.65 4.76
CA LEU A 291 20.81 18.69 4.32
C LEU A 291 21.28 19.25 2.99
N ASP A 292 20.31 19.52 2.12
CA ASP A 292 20.50 20.11 0.82
C ASP A 292 21.15 21.52 0.93
N GLU A 293 21.88 21.97 -0.11
CA GLU A 293 22.51 23.31 -0.12
C GLU A 293 21.43 24.41 -0.06
N ALA A 294 21.01 24.82 1.13
CA ALA A 294 20.22 26.02 1.32
C ALA A 294 21.08 27.25 0.99
N ASP A 295 20.87 27.83 -0.21
CA ASP A 295 21.37 29.14 -0.67
C ASP A 295 22.73 29.58 -0.05
N GLY A 296 23.79 28.81 -0.30
CA GLY A 296 25.18 29.24 -0.12
C GLY A 296 25.89 28.84 1.18
N GLU A 297 25.36 27.88 1.94
CA GLU A 297 26.10 27.17 3.00
C GLU A 297 26.79 25.91 2.44
N GLU A 298 27.94 25.53 3.01
CA GLU A 298 28.66 24.31 2.60
C GLU A 298 27.81 23.08 2.97
N LEU A 299 27.70 22.10 2.07
CA LEU A 299 27.10 20.79 2.36
C LEU A 299 27.62 20.23 3.68
N GLU A 300 26.76 20.12 4.69
CA GLU A 300 27.11 19.39 5.91
C GLU A 300 27.12 17.90 5.59
N GLU A 301 28.29 17.25 5.73
CA GLU A 301 28.40 15.80 5.57
C GLU A 301 27.47 15.11 6.59
N GLY A 302 26.46 14.38 6.10
CA GLY A 302 25.55 13.62 6.93
C GLY A 302 26.31 12.71 7.90
N LYS A 303 25.88 12.70 9.17
CA LYS A 303 26.55 11.96 10.25
C LYS A 303 25.62 10.87 10.75
N LEU A 304 25.86 9.65 10.28
CA LEU A 304 25.16 8.46 10.75
C LEU A 304 25.76 7.97 12.08
N ASP A 305 24.94 7.99 13.13
CA ASP A 305 25.27 7.55 14.48
C ASP A 305 24.84 6.11 14.78
N GLY A 306 23.85 5.58 14.05
CA GLY A 306 23.42 4.19 14.17
C GLY A 306 22.35 3.78 13.16
N ILE A 307 22.14 2.47 13.02
CA ILE A 307 21.05 1.88 12.25
C ILE A 307 20.23 1.01 13.19
N ILE A 308 18.92 1.21 13.21
CA ILE A 308 18.00 0.56 14.14
C ILE A 308 17.00 -0.25 13.34
N LEU A 309 16.91 -1.55 13.65
CA LEU A 309 15.88 -2.44 13.13
C LEU A 309 14.74 -2.55 14.15
N PHE A 310 13.50 -2.33 13.73
CA PHE A 310 12.31 -2.45 14.59
C PHE A 310 11.66 -3.81 14.41
N ARG A 311 11.91 -4.70 15.37
CA ARG A 311 11.51 -6.11 15.33
C ARG A 311 10.02 -6.30 15.09
N ASP A 312 9.18 -5.62 15.87
CA ASP A 312 7.75 -5.89 15.86
C ASP A 312 7.07 -5.24 14.64
N MET A 313 7.64 -4.16 14.09
CA MET A 313 7.20 -3.57 12.83
C MET A 313 7.58 -4.46 11.63
N LEU A 314 8.84 -4.91 11.56
CA LEU A 314 9.29 -5.88 10.56
C LEU A 314 8.41 -7.14 10.55
N VAL A 315 8.06 -7.67 11.73
CA VAL A 315 7.20 -8.86 11.84
C VAL A 315 5.76 -8.59 11.42
N ALA A 316 5.27 -7.35 11.54
CA ALA A 316 3.94 -6.97 11.10
C ALA A 316 3.81 -6.88 9.57
N GLU A 317 4.92 -6.73 8.85
CA GLU A 317 4.94 -6.58 7.38
C GLU A 317 5.22 -7.87 6.61
N ILE A 318 5.63 -8.94 7.29
CA ILE A 318 6.00 -10.21 6.65
C ILE A 318 4.95 -11.29 6.85
N GLU A 319 4.70 -12.07 5.81
CA GLU A 319 3.96 -13.33 5.90
C GLU A 319 4.89 -14.51 6.21
N SER A 320 6.18 -14.38 5.84
CA SER A 320 7.19 -15.42 5.98
C SER A 320 8.60 -14.89 6.29
N ASP A 321 9.42 -15.74 6.93
CA ASP A 321 10.83 -15.43 7.22
C ASP A 321 11.70 -15.19 5.97
N GLU A 322 11.20 -15.58 4.78
CA GLU A 322 11.89 -15.40 3.49
C GLU A 322 11.82 -13.94 3.02
N GLU A 323 10.79 -13.19 3.43
CA GLU A 323 10.58 -11.78 3.08
C GLU A 323 11.42 -10.80 3.92
N ILE A 324 11.93 -11.23 5.08
CA ILE A 324 12.66 -10.35 6.01
C ILE A 324 13.77 -9.55 5.31
N ALA A 325 14.55 -10.21 4.45
CA ALA A 325 15.65 -9.54 3.76
C ALA A 325 15.15 -8.50 2.74
N ALA A 326 14.01 -8.74 2.09
CA ALA A 326 13.41 -7.82 1.14
C ALA A 326 12.87 -6.57 1.85
N VAL A 327 12.10 -6.76 2.94
CA VAL A 327 11.56 -5.65 3.75
C VAL A 327 12.69 -4.78 4.33
N ILE A 328 13.76 -5.39 4.87
CA ILE A 328 14.92 -4.63 5.36
C ILE A 328 15.57 -3.85 4.21
N ALA A 329 15.72 -4.45 3.03
CA ALA A 329 16.36 -3.79 1.89
C ALA A 329 15.55 -2.60 1.37
N GLU A 330 14.22 -2.73 1.32
CA GLU A 330 13.30 -1.66 0.93
C GLU A 330 13.36 -0.48 1.92
N ALA A 331 13.20 -0.75 3.22
CA ALA A 331 13.30 0.28 4.25
C ALA A 331 14.69 0.96 4.29
N LEU A 332 15.77 0.22 3.96
CA LEU A 332 17.10 0.80 3.82
C LEU A 332 17.22 1.75 2.63
N VAL A 333 16.55 1.47 1.53
CA VAL A 333 16.53 2.35 0.35
C VAL A 333 15.85 3.68 0.71
N GLU A 334 14.71 3.62 1.36
CA GLU A 334 13.98 4.81 1.83
C GLU A 334 14.84 5.65 2.78
N GLU A 335 15.53 5.01 3.73
CA GLU A 335 16.41 5.71 4.67
C GLU A 335 17.67 6.28 3.99
N LEU A 336 18.20 5.62 2.96
CA LEU A 336 19.33 6.15 2.18
C LEU A 336 18.92 7.40 1.40
N GLU A 337 17.73 7.38 0.79
CA GLU A 337 17.13 8.53 0.12
C GLU A 337 16.90 9.67 1.11
N ARG A 338 16.20 9.39 2.22
CA ARG A 338 15.86 10.39 3.24
C ARG A 338 17.08 10.98 3.97
N PHE A 339 18.09 10.16 4.29
CA PHE A 339 19.19 10.56 5.16
C PHE A 339 20.40 11.11 4.39
N PHE A 340 20.64 10.62 3.18
CA PHE A 340 21.81 11.00 2.37
C PHE A 340 21.47 11.69 1.05
N ASP A 341 20.18 11.92 0.76
CA ASP A 341 19.72 12.57 -0.47
C ASP A 341 20.21 11.83 -1.73
N ILE A 342 20.05 10.50 -1.74
CA ILE A 342 20.49 9.62 -2.84
C ILE A 342 19.29 9.14 -3.65
N ASP A 343 18.85 9.94 -4.62
CA ASP A 343 17.72 9.59 -5.48
C ASP A 343 17.94 8.33 -6.34
N GLY A 344 16.86 7.56 -6.53
CA GLY A 344 16.74 6.55 -7.59
C GLY A 344 17.43 5.23 -7.25
N LEU A 345 17.49 4.89 -5.97
CA LEU A 345 17.93 3.59 -5.52
C LEU A 345 16.80 2.58 -5.74
N VAL A 346 17.12 1.43 -6.33
CA VAL A 346 16.16 0.34 -6.52
C VAL A 346 16.61 -0.84 -5.65
N PRO A 347 15.72 -1.42 -4.81
CA PRO A 347 16.04 -2.64 -4.08
C PRO A 347 16.43 -3.77 -5.05
N GLY A 348 17.63 -4.32 -4.91
CA GLY A 348 18.01 -5.60 -5.54
C GLY A 348 18.44 -5.59 -7.02
N ILE A 349 19.50 -4.86 -7.38
CA ILE A 349 20.31 -5.16 -8.60
C ILE A 349 21.71 -5.66 -8.23
#